data_AF-A0A7Y4VEZ1-F1
#
_entry.id   AF-A0A7Y4VEZ1-F1
#
_cell.length_a   1.000
_cell.length_b   1.000
_cell.length_c   1.000
_cell.angle_alpha   90.00
_cell.angle_beta   90.00
_cell.angle_gamma   90.00
#
_symmetry.space_group_name_H-M   'P 1'
#
loop_
_entity.id
_entity.type
_entity.pdbx_description
1 polymer ?
#
loop_
_entity_poly.entity_id
_entity_poly.type
_entity_poly.pdbx_seq_one_letter_code
_entity_poly.pdbx_strand_id
1 'polypeptide(L)'
;MPRGKINIRQHQFGFPDEDLKTSLHDEIILWLKSEKLELAKTLTDWSGVWDAEWIEKQTALRTRQMEERKIKVREALRSWGKGSEKGLLFEAELKALEAWSGLGDPGHPEIRVESEMEVPIKRERYKSYDIIGYADLVLSVQKTYLDFHGFPCGDFGAAAPIYGNLDSYLTWPKCWTKPQKIGFDAKSSIASLGELIRQFRTYEQFCSWPFFIVSPDKRFAEEIGDEGFGFIHYPEGKIFYPKRRRSDS
;
A
#
# COMPACT_ATOMS: atom_id res chain seq x y z
N MET A 1 18.23 -19.69 27.49
CA MET A 1 17.04 -20.37 26.93
C MET A 1 17.43 -21.02 25.62
N PRO A 2 17.05 -22.27 25.33
CA PRO A 2 17.42 -22.90 24.08
C PRO A 2 16.64 -22.23 22.93
N ARG A 3 17.37 -21.67 21.95
CA ARG A 3 16.79 -21.14 20.72
C ARG A 3 16.09 -22.30 20.00
N GLY A 4 14.78 -22.24 19.84
CA GLY A 4 14.03 -23.22 19.06
C GLY A 4 14.55 -23.19 17.62
N LYS A 5 15.02 -24.32 17.10
CA LYS A 5 15.40 -24.45 15.69
C LYS A 5 14.18 -24.14 14.83
N ILE A 6 14.24 -23.05 14.08
CA ILE A 6 13.24 -22.71 13.07
C ILE A 6 13.29 -23.82 12.01
N ASN A 7 12.15 -24.44 11.73
CA ASN A 7 12.04 -25.45 10.68
C ASN A 7 11.86 -24.73 9.35
N ILE A 8 12.93 -24.65 8.57
CA ILE A 8 13.02 -23.82 7.37
C ILE A 8 12.33 -24.51 6.20
N ARG A 9 11.28 -23.90 5.66
CA ARG A 9 10.53 -24.47 4.52
C ARG A 9 11.38 -24.56 3.27
N GLN A 10 12.32 -23.64 3.08
CA GLN A 10 13.19 -23.58 1.89
C GLN A 10 13.98 -24.89 1.68
N HIS A 11 14.48 -25.49 2.76
CA HIS A 11 15.25 -26.73 2.71
C HIS A 11 14.41 -27.92 2.24
N GLN A 12 13.10 -27.92 2.51
CA GLN A 12 12.20 -29.01 2.11
C GLN A 12 11.98 -29.04 0.58
N PHE A 13 12.21 -27.92 -0.11
CA PHE A 13 12.06 -27.79 -1.55
C PHE A 13 13.40 -27.77 -2.31
N GLY A 14 14.52 -28.06 -1.64
CA GLY A 14 15.82 -28.19 -2.28
C GLY A 14 16.52 -26.86 -2.61
N PHE A 15 16.21 -25.80 -1.86
CA PHE A 15 16.96 -24.53 -1.90
C PHE A 15 17.90 -24.46 -0.68
N PRO A 16 19.11 -25.02 -0.76
CA PRO A 16 20.10 -24.85 0.30
C PRO A 16 20.60 -23.42 0.30
N ASP A 17 20.31 -22.67 1.35
CA ASP A 17 20.94 -21.37 1.63
C ASP A 17 21.79 -21.53 2.89
N GLU A 18 23.10 -21.30 2.78
CA GLU A 18 24.02 -21.42 3.91
C GLU A 18 23.84 -20.27 4.92
N ASP A 19 23.33 -19.10 4.48
CA ASP A 19 23.08 -17.96 5.36
C ASP A 19 22.03 -18.28 6.41
N LEU A 20 21.01 -19.08 6.06
CA LEU A 20 19.94 -19.54 6.94
C LEU A 20 20.42 -20.36 8.15
N LYS A 21 21.67 -20.85 8.11
CA LYS A 21 22.27 -21.59 9.22
C LYS A 21 23.02 -20.69 10.20
N THR A 22 23.17 -19.41 9.87
CA THR A 22 23.99 -18.47 10.65
C THR A 22 23.14 -17.74 11.69
N SER A 23 23.71 -17.51 12.89
CA SER A 23 23.05 -16.70 13.90
C SER A 23 22.89 -15.23 13.48
N LEU A 24 23.75 -14.75 12.59
CA LEU A 24 23.70 -13.38 12.08
C LEU A 24 22.50 -13.17 11.15
N HIS A 25 22.13 -14.18 10.34
CA HIS A 25 20.90 -14.14 9.55
C HIS A 25 19.67 -13.97 10.44
N ASP A 26 19.55 -14.81 11.48
CA ASP A 26 18.46 -14.70 12.47
C ASP A 26 18.41 -13.30 13.11
N GLU A 27 19.57 -12.73 13.46
CA GLU A 27 19.68 -11.37 14.03
C GLU A 27 19.19 -10.30 13.06
N ILE A 28 19.56 -10.38 11.78
CA ILE A 28 19.09 -9.46 10.73
C ILE A 28 17.57 -9.57 10.54
N ILE A 29 17.01 -10.78 10.52
CA ILE A 29 15.56 -11.00 10.39
C ILE A 29 14.81 -10.44 11.58
N LEU A 30 15.31 -10.63 12.81
CA LEU A 30 14.71 -10.06 14.01
C LEU A 30 14.75 -8.54 13.99
N TRP A 31 15.86 -7.95 13.55
CA TRP A 31 16.00 -6.51 13.36
C TRP A 31 15.02 -5.98 12.31
N LEU A 32 14.89 -6.63 11.16
CA LEU A 32 13.91 -6.25 10.14
C LEU A 32 12.47 -6.24 10.68
N LYS A 33 12.14 -7.20 11.55
CA LYS A 33 10.81 -7.27 12.17
C LYS A 33 10.58 -6.19 13.22
N SER A 34 11.61 -5.77 13.97
CA SER A 34 11.51 -4.64 14.89
C SER A 34 11.38 -3.31 14.15
N GLU A 35 12.12 -3.15 13.05
CA GLU A 35 12.18 -1.90 12.26
C GLU A 35 11.11 -1.80 11.16
N LYS A 36 10.26 -2.81 10.98
CA LYS A 36 9.32 -2.91 9.84
C LYS A 36 8.47 -1.67 9.62
N LEU A 37 8.06 -0.97 10.68
CA LEU A 37 7.23 0.21 10.58
C LEU A 37 8.05 1.38 10.00
N GLU A 38 9.21 1.69 10.56
CA GLU A 38 10.06 2.79 10.07
C GLU A 38 10.61 2.51 8.68
N LEU A 39 10.95 1.26 8.37
CA LEU A 39 11.32 0.84 7.02
C LEU A 39 10.16 1.01 6.04
N ALA A 40 8.94 0.58 6.38
CA ALA A 40 7.79 0.77 5.51
C ALA A 40 7.49 2.24 5.24
N LYS A 41 7.62 3.12 6.24
CA LYS A 41 7.43 4.57 6.07
C LYS A 41 8.47 5.13 5.10
N THR A 42 9.74 4.80 5.32
CA THR A 42 10.88 5.31 4.55
C THR A 42 10.90 4.79 3.11
N LEU A 43 10.59 3.51 2.90
CA LEU A 43 10.62 2.88 1.57
C LEU A 43 9.41 3.21 0.69
N THR A 44 8.38 3.81 1.27
CA THR A 44 7.17 4.17 0.54
C THR A 44 6.93 5.69 0.54
N ASP A 45 7.89 6.49 0.98
CA ASP A 45 7.78 7.95 1.09
C ASP A 45 6.52 8.40 1.88
N TRP A 46 6.23 7.76 3.00
CA TRP A 46 5.07 8.11 3.82
C TRP A 46 5.32 9.39 4.62
N SER A 47 4.56 10.44 4.30
CA SER A 47 4.65 11.76 4.95
C SER A 47 3.99 11.81 6.34
N GLY A 48 3.05 10.90 6.64
CA GLY A 48 2.21 10.97 7.84
C GLY A 48 1.24 12.16 7.88
N VAL A 49 1.16 12.96 6.82
CA VAL A 49 0.26 14.13 6.72
C VAL A 49 -0.49 14.12 5.38
N TRP A 50 -1.72 14.63 5.39
CA TRP A 50 -2.44 14.91 4.15
C TRP A 50 -1.84 16.12 3.45
N ASP A 51 -1.95 16.14 2.12
CA ASP A 51 -1.60 17.32 1.32
C ASP A 51 -2.61 18.45 1.59
N ALA A 52 -2.15 19.52 2.23
CA ALA A 52 -3.00 20.63 2.65
C ALA A 52 -3.63 21.38 1.47
N GLU A 53 -2.89 21.58 0.37
CA GLU A 53 -3.38 22.26 -0.82
C GLU A 53 -4.47 21.40 -1.49
N TRP A 54 -4.24 20.09 -1.56
CA TRP A 54 -5.24 19.16 -2.06
C TRP A 54 -6.50 19.14 -1.19
N ILE A 55 -6.37 19.11 0.13
CA ILE A 55 -7.51 19.15 1.08
C ILE A 55 -8.34 20.41 0.90
N GLU A 56 -7.69 21.58 0.80
CA GLU A 56 -8.38 22.85 0.59
C GLU A 56 -9.15 22.83 -0.74
N LYS A 57 -8.49 22.39 -1.82
CA LYS A 57 -9.08 22.25 -3.15
C LYS A 57 -10.31 21.34 -3.15
N GLN A 58 -10.23 20.17 -2.50
CA GLN A 58 -11.35 19.23 -2.42
C GLN A 58 -12.49 19.77 -1.54
N THR A 59 -12.17 20.50 -0.48
CA THR A 59 -13.17 21.15 0.39
C THR A 59 -13.96 22.20 -0.39
N ALA A 60 -13.27 23.06 -1.16
CA ALA A 60 -13.91 24.04 -2.03
C ALA A 60 -14.79 23.37 -3.09
N LEU A 61 -14.27 22.30 -3.74
CA LEU A 61 -15.02 21.55 -4.74
C LEU A 61 -16.28 20.91 -4.14
N ARG A 62 -16.19 20.29 -2.95
CA ARG A 62 -17.35 19.69 -2.28
C ARG A 62 -18.40 20.74 -1.96
N THR A 63 -17.98 21.87 -1.42
CA THR A 63 -18.88 22.97 -1.05
C THR A 63 -19.70 23.41 -2.26
N ARG A 64 -19.03 23.59 -3.41
CA ARG A 64 -19.71 23.90 -4.67
C ARG A 64 -20.69 22.80 -5.08
N GLN A 65 -20.26 21.55 -5.07
CA GLN A 65 -21.12 20.41 -5.44
C GLN A 65 -22.35 20.27 -4.53
N MET A 66 -22.20 20.55 -3.24
CA MET A 66 -23.30 20.55 -2.26
C MET A 66 -24.34 21.62 -2.57
N GLU A 67 -23.91 22.85 -2.88
CA GLU A 67 -24.83 23.92 -3.27
C GLU A 67 -25.53 23.62 -4.60
N GLU A 68 -24.80 23.13 -5.60
CA GLU A 68 -25.39 22.69 -6.88
C GLU A 68 -26.40 21.55 -6.67
N ARG A 69 -26.12 20.61 -5.76
CA ARG A 69 -27.04 19.51 -5.45
C ARG A 69 -28.28 19.99 -4.71
N LYS A 70 -28.16 20.91 -3.74
CA LYS A 70 -29.31 21.53 -3.05
C LYS A 70 -30.29 22.16 -4.04
N ILE A 71 -29.78 22.88 -5.05
CA ILE A 71 -30.61 23.48 -6.10
C ILE A 71 -31.37 22.40 -6.87
N LYS A 72 -30.66 21.38 -7.36
CA LYS A 72 -31.25 20.26 -8.11
C LYS A 72 -32.32 19.49 -7.32
N VAL A 73 -32.06 19.22 -6.04
CA VAL A 73 -33.02 18.53 -5.16
C VAL A 73 -34.28 19.39 -4.95
N ARG A 74 -34.14 20.71 -4.76
CA ARG A 74 -35.28 21.63 -4.64
C ARG A 74 -36.12 21.69 -5.92
N GLU A 75 -35.48 21.69 -7.08
CA GLU A 75 -36.18 21.62 -8.38
C GLU A 75 -36.94 20.31 -8.54
N ALA A 76 -36.31 19.17 -8.21
CA ALA A 76 -36.95 17.86 -8.26
C ALA A 76 -38.17 17.78 -7.31
N LEU A 77 -38.07 18.33 -6.09
CA LEU A 77 -39.19 18.39 -5.15
C LEU A 77 -40.40 19.15 -5.70
N ARG A 78 -40.18 20.22 -6.49
CA ARG A 78 -41.26 20.95 -7.15
C ARG A 78 -41.93 20.10 -8.23
N SER A 79 -41.16 19.30 -8.97
CA SER A 79 -41.68 18.46 -10.07
C SER A 79 -42.41 17.21 -9.58
N TRP A 80 -41.91 16.53 -8.56
CA TRP A 80 -42.49 15.25 -8.08
C TRP A 80 -43.57 15.40 -7.01
N GLY A 81 -43.75 16.61 -6.46
CA GLY A 81 -44.73 16.90 -5.42
C GLY A 81 -44.34 16.35 -4.05
N LYS A 82 -44.65 17.12 -3.00
CA LYS A 82 -44.42 16.72 -1.61
C LYS A 82 -45.32 15.53 -1.23
N GLY A 83 -44.79 14.59 -0.44
CA GLY A 83 -45.54 13.43 0.05
C GLY A 83 -45.65 12.24 -0.90
N SER A 84 -45.14 12.34 -2.14
CA SER A 84 -44.89 11.14 -2.95
C SER A 84 -43.71 10.34 -2.36
N GLU A 85 -43.64 9.04 -2.64
CA GLU A 85 -42.53 8.19 -2.18
C GLU A 85 -41.15 8.78 -2.55
N LYS A 86 -41.02 9.27 -3.81
CA LYS A 86 -39.81 9.96 -4.27
C LYS A 86 -39.64 11.34 -3.61
N GLY A 87 -40.72 12.08 -3.40
CA GLY A 87 -40.70 13.37 -2.72
C GLY A 87 -40.15 13.27 -1.30
N LEU A 88 -40.56 12.25 -0.53
CA LEU A 88 -40.04 12.01 0.81
C LEU A 88 -38.53 11.74 0.84
N LEU A 89 -38.02 11.00 -0.15
CA LEU A 89 -36.57 10.75 -0.29
C LEU A 89 -35.80 12.05 -0.57
N PHE A 90 -36.32 12.91 -1.45
CA PHE A 90 -35.72 14.21 -1.71
C PHE A 90 -35.81 15.18 -0.52
N GLU A 91 -36.89 15.15 0.26
CA GLU A 91 -37.02 15.96 1.47
C GLU A 91 -35.97 15.54 2.51
N ALA A 92 -35.78 14.22 2.69
CA ALA A 92 -34.74 13.69 3.57
C ALA A 92 -33.33 14.08 3.10
N GLU A 93 -33.06 13.94 1.80
CA GLU A 93 -31.79 14.36 1.20
C GLU A 93 -31.56 15.86 1.39
N LEU A 94 -32.53 16.72 1.04
CA LEU A 94 -32.40 18.16 1.19
C LEU A 94 -32.13 18.57 2.63
N LYS A 95 -32.84 17.97 3.59
CA LYS A 95 -32.62 18.23 5.02
C LYS A 95 -31.19 17.90 5.44
N ALA A 96 -30.64 16.78 4.96
CA ALA A 96 -29.26 16.41 5.26
C ALA A 96 -28.25 17.35 4.57
N LEU A 97 -28.49 17.73 3.31
CA LEU A 97 -27.64 18.71 2.61
C LEU A 97 -27.68 20.09 3.30
N GLU A 98 -28.83 20.53 3.81
CA GLU A 98 -29.00 21.80 4.53
C GLU A 98 -28.35 21.78 5.92
N ALA A 99 -28.31 20.61 6.58
CA ALA A 99 -27.61 20.41 7.84
C ALA A 99 -26.10 20.27 7.68
N TRP A 100 -25.59 20.09 6.46
CA TRP A 100 -24.16 19.92 6.21
C TRP A 100 -23.39 21.23 6.41
N SER A 101 -22.37 21.17 7.28
CA SER A 101 -21.52 22.31 7.67
C SER A 101 -20.10 22.26 7.08
N GLY A 102 -19.83 21.32 6.17
CA GLY A 102 -18.51 21.06 5.61
C GLY A 102 -18.07 19.62 5.83
N LEU A 103 -16.95 19.23 5.20
CA LEU A 103 -16.39 17.88 5.32
C LEU A 103 -15.82 17.57 6.71
N GLY A 104 -15.55 18.60 7.52
CA GLY A 104 -14.86 18.46 8.81
C GLY A 104 -13.38 18.15 8.66
N ASP A 105 -12.78 17.62 9.73
CA ASP A 105 -11.39 17.15 9.75
C ASP A 105 -11.28 15.74 9.14
N PRO A 106 -10.41 15.49 8.13
CA PRO A 106 -10.18 14.15 7.60
C PRO A 106 -9.52 13.19 8.60
N GLY A 107 -9.09 13.68 9.76
CA GLY A 107 -8.27 12.93 10.72
C GLY A 107 -6.86 12.69 10.16
N HIS A 108 -6.12 11.77 10.78
CA HIS A 108 -4.74 11.50 10.37
C HIS A 108 -4.63 10.36 9.33
N PRO A 109 -3.66 10.43 8.40
CA PRO A 109 -3.26 9.28 7.61
C PRO A 109 -2.78 8.14 8.50
N GLU A 110 -3.08 6.92 8.11
CA GLU A 110 -2.69 5.71 8.82
C GLU A 110 -1.86 4.83 7.90
N ILE A 111 -0.97 4.05 8.50
CA ILE A 111 -0.17 3.04 7.82
C ILE A 111 -0.31 1.72 8.58
N ARG A 112 -0.51 0.63 7.84
CA ARG A 112 -0.56 -0.73 8.35
C ARG A 112 0.55 -1.53 7.70
N VAL A 113 1.30 -2.26 8.52
CA VAL A 113 2.43 -3.07 8.06
C VAL A 113 2.31 -4.48 8.64
N GLU A 114 2.11 -5.44 7.75
CA GLU A 114 2.15 -6.86 8.05
C GLU A 114 3.46 -7.45 7.53
N SER A 115 3.95 -8.50 8.18
CA SER A 115 5.22 -9.14 7.83
C SER A 115 5.03 -10.64 7.72
N GLU A 116 5.47 -11.24 6.63
CA GLU A 116 5.43 -12.68 6.36
C GLU A 116 6.85 -13.18 6.11
N MET A 117 7.24 -14.31 6.71
CA MET A 117 8.59 -14.89 6.56
C MET A 117 8.57 -16.05 5.56
N GLU A 118 9.71 -16.30 4.93
CA GLU A 118 9.91 -17.41 3.97
C GLU A 118 8.81 -17.46 2.91
N VAL A 119 8.56 -16.31 2.25
CA VAL A 119 7.50 -16.20 1.25
C VAL A 119 7.98 -16.83 -0.06
N PRO A 120 7.33 -17.90 -0.56
CA PRO A 120 7.76 -18.56 -1.78
C PRO A 120 7.54 -17.66 -2.99
N ILE A 121 8.55 -17.55 -3.84
CA ILE A 121 8.45 -16.98 -5.18
C ILE A 121 7.95 -18.09 -6.10
N LYS A 122 6.80 -17.87 -6.73
CA LYS A 122 6.08 -18.88 -7.49
C LYS A 122 6.08 -18.56 -8.97
N ARG A 123 6.41 -19.55 -9.79
CA ARG A 123 6.20 -19.52 -11.23
C ARG A 123 4.91 -20.27 -11.55
N GLU A 124 3.95 -19.59 -12.18
CA GLU A 124 2.73 -20.24 -12.65
C GLU A 124 3.04 -21.14 -13.85
N ARG A 125 2.50 -22.36 -13.80
CA ARG A 125 2.36 -23.27 -14.95
C ARG A 125 0.89 -23.69 -15.03
N TYR A 126 0.44 -24.20 -16.16
CA TYR A 126 -0.97 -24.56 -16.36
C TYR A 126 -1.52 -25.38 -15.17
N LYS A 127 -2.43 -24.77 -14.39
CA LYS A 127 -3.08 -25.31 -13.17
C LYS A 127 -2.14 -25.74 -12.03
N SER A 128 -0.87 -25.35 -12.05
CA SER A 128 0.10 -25.64 -10.98
C SER A 128 1.07 -24.48 -10.76
N TYR A 129 1.92 -24.57 -9.74
CA TYR A 129 2.99 -23.62 -9.53
C TYR A 129 4.28 -24.34 -9.15
N ASP A 130 5.40 -23.86 -9.70
CA ASP A 130 6.74 -24.24 -9.24
C ASP A 130 7.22 -23.18 -8.25
N ILE A 131 7.88 -23.62 -7.18
CA ILE A 131 8.63 -22.71 -6.31
C ILE A 131 10.01 -22.55 -6.92
N ILE A 132 10.44 -21.31 -7.15
CA ILE A 132 11.73 -20.99 -7.78
C ILE A 132 12.69 -20.29 -6.80
N GLY A 133 12.23 -20.04 -5.58
CA GLY A 133 12.99 -19.41 -4.52
C GLY A 133 12.08 -18.87 -3.43
N TYR A 134 12.67 -18.12 -2.51
CA TYR A 134 11.98 -17.56 -1.36
C TYR A 134 12.51 -16.15 -1.09
N ALA A 135 11.63 -15.28 -0.60
CA ALA A 135 12.03 -14.08 0.11
C ALA A 135 12.07 -14.39 1.60
N ASP A 136 13.14 -14.00 2.29
CA ASP A 136 13.27 -14.25 3.73
C ASP A 136 12.19 -13.52 4.53
N LEU A 137 11.89 -12.28 4.15
CA LEU A 137 10.82 -11.49 4.74
C LEU A 137 10.11 -10.67 3.66
N VAL A 138 8.79 -10.60 3.71
CA VAL A 138 7.98 -9.68 2.90
C VAL A 138 7.16 -8.79 3.81
N LEU A 139 7.27 -7.49 3.60
CA LEU A 139 6.38 -6.51 4.22
C LEU A 139 5.20 -6.24 3.27
N SER A 140 3.98 -6.36 3.79
CA SER A 140 2.75 -5.91 3.13
C SER A 140 2.31 -4.60 3.75
N VAL A 141 2.45 -3.52 2.98
CA VAL A 141 2.22 -2.14 3.42
C VAL A 141 0.90 -1.64 2.83
N GLN A 142 0.02 -1.16 3.69
CA GLN A 142 -1.19 -0.44 3.29
C GLN A 142 -1.18 0.95 3.92
N LYS A 143 -1.67 1.93 3.17
CA LYS A 143 -1.82 3.30 3.64
C LYS A 143 -3.27 3.71 3.49
N THR A 144 -3.72 4.64 4.33
CA THR A 144 -4.98 5.30 4.03
C THR A 144 -4.80 6.36 2.95
N TYR A 145 -5.84 6.55 2.16
CA TYR A 145 -6.01 7.68 1.26
C TYR A 145 -7.44 8.19 1.38
N LEU A 146 -7.66 9.42 0.92
CA LEU A 146 -8.97 10.03 0.89
C LEU A 146 -9.56 9.84 -0.51
N ASP A 147 -10.70 9.15 -0.61
CA ASP A 147 -11.30 8.80 -1.89
C ASP A 147 -12.39 9.79 -2.30
N PHE A 148 -12.01 10.85 -2.99
CA PHE A 148 -12.95 11.90 -3.30
C PHE A 148 -13.78 11.58 -4.56
N HIS A 149 -14.95 10.95 -4.37
CA HIS A 149 -15.92 10.76 -5.44
C HIS A 149 -16.89 11.95 -5.54
N GLY A 150 -17.17 12.40 -6.77
CA GLY A 150 -18.26 13.34 -7.01
C GLY A 150 -19.61 12.74 -6.59
N PHE A 151 -20.60 13.60 -6.35
CA PHE A 151 -21.98 13.13 -6.17
C PHE A 151 -22.41 12.28 -7.36
N PRO A 152 -23.11 11.15 -7.14
CA PRO A 152 -23.54 10.28 -8.22
C PRO A 152 -24.43 11.08 -9.17
N CYS A 153 -23.97 11.20 -10.42
CA CYS A 153 -24.67 11.83 -11.52
C CYS A 153 -25.11 10.78 -12.54
N GLY A 154 -25.57 9.61 -12.05
CA GLY A 154 -25.89 8.45 -12.89
C GLY A 154 -27.01 8.67 -13.90
N ASP A 155 -27.27 7.66 -14.73
CA ASP A 155 -28.09 7.71 -15.97
C ASP A 155 -29.56 8.12 -15.78
N PHE A 156 -30.08 8.15 -14.56
CA PHE A 156 -31.40 8.74 -14.23
C PHE A 156 -31.35 10.28 -14.03
N GLY A 157 -30.17 10.88 -14.24
CA GLY A 157 -29.90 12.31 -14.22
C GLY A 157 -29.85 12.94 -12.82
N ALA A 158 -29.66 14.26 -12.81
CA ALA A 158 -29.73 15.12 -11.63
C ALA A 158 -31.07 15.03 -10.84
N ALA A 159 -32.05 14.28 -11.34
CA ALA A 159 -33.43 14.18 -10.87
C ALA A 159 -33.76 12.86 -10.16
N ALA A 160 -32.76 12.08 -9.74
CA ALA A 160 -32.93 10.93 -8.84
C ALA A 160 -32.40 11.27 -7.42
N PRO A 161 -33.08 10.84 -6.35
CA PRO A 161 -32.56 10.98 -5.00
C PRO A 161 -31.35 10.06 -4.81
N ILE A 162 -30.43 10.42 -3.92
CA ILE A 162 -29.30 9.56 -3.57
C ILE A 162 -29.83 8.39 -2.75
N TYR A 163 -29.74 7.18 -3.32
CA TYR A 163 -30.05 5.96 -2.61
C TYR A 163 -28.79 5.47 -1.87
N GLY A 164 -28.91 5.21 -0.57
CA GLY A 164 -27.83 4.66 0.26
C GLY A 164 -27.39 5.59 1.39
N ASN A 165 -26.22 5.32 1.96
CA ASN A 165 -25.66 6.13 3.04
C ASN A 165 -25.13 7.45 2.46
N LEU A 166 -25.75 8.57 2.85
CA LEU A 166 -25.32 9.91 2.43
C LEU A 166 -24.00 10.32 3.10
N ASP A 167 -23.64 9.72 4.24
CA ASP A 167 -22.43 10.07 5.02
C ASP A 167 -21.14 9.93 4.21
N SER A 168 -21.09 8.99 3.26
CA SER A 168 -19.92 8.82 2.37
C SER A 168 -19.70 10.02 1.44
N TYR A 169 -20.72 10.86 1.24
CA TYR A 169 -20.64 12.09 0.46
C TYR A 169 -20.55 13.36 1.32
N LEU A 170 -20.92 13.27 2.60
CA LEU A 170 -20.93 14.39 3.53
C LEU A 170 -19.63 14.49 4.36
N THR A 171 -18.83 13.43 4.38
CA THR A 171 -17.59 13.34 5.17
C THR A 171 -16.38 13.05 4.29
N TRP A 172 -15.20 12.93 4.89
CA TRP A 172 -14.00 12.44 4.23
C TRP A 172 -13.98 10.91 4.16
N PRO A 173 -14.30 10.29 3.02
CA PRO A 173 -14.18 8.84 2.87
C PRO A 173 -12.71 8.43 2.94
N LYS A 174 -12.34 7.76 4.04
CA LYS A 174 -11.01 7.22 4.26
C LYS A 174 -10.97 5.76 3.82
N CYS A 175 -10.16 5.47 2.82
CA CYS A 175 -10.01 4.15 2.21
C CYS A 175 -8.59 3.62 2.40
N TRP A 176 -8.42 2.30 2.32
CA TRP A 176 -7.10 1.66 2.36
C TRP A 176 -6.61 1.36 0.95
N THR A 177 -5.33 1.61 0.68
CA THR A 177 -4.69 1.16 -0.55
C THR A 177 -4.67 -0.38 -0.60
N LYS A 178 -4.55 -0.92 -1.81
CA LYS A 178 -4.15 -2.34 -1.95
C LYS A 178 -2.79 -2.54 -1.26
N PRO A 179 -2.54 -3.71 -0.65
CA PRO A 179 -1.23 -4.01 -0.06
C PRO A 179 -0.12 -3.94 -1.10
N GLN A 180 0.85 -3.06 -0.87
CA GLN A 180 2.11 -3.03 -1.59
C GLN A 180 3.08 -3.97 -0.88
N LYS A 181 3.67 -4.90 -1.63
CA LYS A 181 4.65 -5.85 -1.09
C LYS A 181 6.07 -5.36 -1.32
N ILE A 182 6.94 -5.53 -0.32
CA ILE A 182 8.38 -5.25 -0.39
C ILE A 182 9.11 -6.49 0.11
N GLY A 183 9.98 -7.05 -0.72
CA GLY A 183 10.77 -8.23 -0.39
C GLY A 183 12.11 -7.87 0.24
N PHE A 184 12.53 -8.64 1.22
CA PHE A 184 13.82 -8.53 1.89
C PHE A 184 14.50 -9.89 1.90
N ASP A 185 15.81 -9.85 1.69
CA ASP A 185 16.68 -11.02 1.69
C ASP A 185 17.88 -10.71 2.59
N ALA A 186 18.08 -11.51 3.63
CA ALA A 186 19.10 -11.27 4.63
C ALA A 186 20.37 -12.04 4.28
N LYS A 187 21.51 -11.35 4.25
CA LYS A 187 22.81 -11.94 3.89
C LYS A 187 23.85 -11.64 4.95
N SER A 188 24.44 -12.67 5.53
CA SER A 188 25.52 -12.51 6.52
C SER A 188 26.79 -11.96 5.88
N SER A 189 27.04 -12.35 4.62
CA SER A 189 28.06 -11.82 3.72
C SER A 189 27.66 -12.07 2.27
N ILE A 190 28.24 -11.35 1.32
CA ILE A 190 27.97 -11.56 -0.12
C ILE A 190 29.18 -12.25 -0.75
N ALA A 191 29.02 -13.54 -1.06
CA ALA A 191 30.09 -14.34 -1.66
C ALA A 191 30.35 -13.96 -3.13
N SER A 192 29.27 -13.76 -3.90
CA SER A 192 29.32 -13.46 -5.33
C SER A 192 28.21 -12.50 -5.72
N LEU A 193 28.59 -11.29 -6.15
CA LEU A 193 27.64 -10.31 -6.68
C LEU A 193 26.88 -10.87 -7.89
N GLY A 194 27.56 -11.55 -8.82
CA GLY A 194 26.93 -12.07 -10.04
C GLY A 194 25.87 -13.14 -9.77
N GLU A 195 26.09 -13.98 -8.76
CA GLU A 195 25.10 -14.98 -8.32
C GLU A 195 23.87 -14.31 -7.70
N LEU A 196 24.11 -13.37 -6.79
CA LEU A 196 23.07 -12.57 -6.12
C LEU A 196 22.17 -11.86 -7.15
N ILE A 197 22.77 -11.14 -8.10
CA ILE A 197 22.01 -10.43 -9.14
C ILE A 197 21.22 -11.40 -10.01
N ARG A 198 21.78 -12.56 -10.39
CA ARG A 198 21.05 -13.58 -11.16
C ARG A 198 19.85 -14.13 -10.39
N GLN A 199 19.99 -14.35 -9.08
CA GLN A 199 18.89 -14.79 -8.21
C GLN A 199 17.75 -13.77 -8.23
N PHE A 200 18.01 -12.50 -7.92
CA PHE A 200 16.95 -11.49 -7.87
C PHE A 200 16.36 -11.16 -9.25
N ARG A 201 17.17 -11.19 -10.31
CA ARG A 201 16.64 -11.09 -11.69
C ARG A 201 15.69 -12.21 -12.02
N THR A 202 15.95 -13.41 -11.51
CA THR A 202 15.02 -14.52 -11.63
C THR A 202 13.73 -14.21 -10.86
N TYR A 203 13.81 -13.66 -9.65
CA TYR A 203 12.61 -13.32 -8.86
C TYR A 203 11.75 -12.23 -9.52
N GLU A 204 12.35 -11.18 -10.07
CA GLU A 204 11.65 -10.11 -10.79
C GLU A 204 10.81 -10.60 -11.97
N GLN A 205 11.18 -11.73 -12.61
CA GLN A 205 10.38 -12.31 -13.69
C GLN A 205 9.03 -12.87 -13.22
N PHE A 206 8.89 -13.16 -11.93
CA PHE A 206 7.72 -13.85 -11.38
C PHE A 206 7.03 -13.09 -10.24
N CYS A 207 7.63 -12.00 -9.75
CA CYS A 207 6.99 -11.09 -8.81
C CYS A 207 7.41 -9.64 -9.08
N SER A 208 6.47 -8.71 -8.87
CA SER A 208 6.66 -7.28 -9.12
C SER A 208 7.12 -6.50 -7.88
N TRP A 209 7.58 -7.20 -6.84
CA TRP A 209 7.94 -6.57 -5.58
C TRP A 209 9.34 -5.94 -5.70
N PRO A 210 9.57 -4.72 -5.20
CA PRO A 210 10.93 -4.25 -4.99
C PRO A 210 11.63 -5.15 -3.97
N PHE A 211 12.88 -5.50 -4.24
CA PHE A 211 13.73 -6.30 -3.35
C PHE A 211 14.83 -5.45 -2.74
N PHE A 212 15.05 -5.68 -1.44
CA PHE A 212 16.13 -5.11 -0.67
C PHE A 212 17.02 -6.21 -0.09
N ILE A 213 18.31 -6.14 -0.37
CA ILE A 213 19.32 -6.98 0.26
C ILE A 213 19.71 -6.33 1.58
N VAL A 214 19.66 -7.08 2.68
CA VAL A 214 20.01 -6.57 4.02
C VAL A 214 21.23 -7.30 4.53
N SER A 215 22.33 -6.56 4.70
CA SER A 215 23.62 -7.17 5.05
C SER A 215 24.54 -6.18 5.77
N PRO A 216 25.42 -6.65 6.68
CA PRO A 216 26.56 -5.85 7.15
C PRO A 216 27.67 -5.73 6.09
N ASP A 217 27.67 -6.59 5.07
CA ASP A 217 28.66 -6.56 4.00
C ASP A 217 28.29 -5.54 2.91
N LYS A 218 28.75 -4.30 3.09
CA LYS A 218 28.48 -3.19 2.15
C LYS A 218 29.36 -3.15 0.91
N ARG A 219 30.25 -4.13 0.69
CA ARG A 219 31.25 -4.09 -0.39
C ARG A 219 30.65 -3.88 -1.78
N PHE A 220 29.42 -4.35 -2.00
CA PHE A 220 28.71 -4.28 -3.29
C PHE A 220 27.46 -3.39 -3.26
N ALA A 221 27.28 -2.56 -2.22
CA ALA A 221 26.02 -1.82 -2.03
C ALA A 221 25.70 -0.86 -3.19
N GLU A 222 26.72 -0.23 -3.77
CA GLU A 222 26.55 0.67 -4.91
C GLU A 222 26.23 -0.11 -6.19
N GLU A 223 26.94 -1.21 -6.45
CA GLU A 223 26.74 -2.05 -7.63
C GLU A 223 25.36 -2.74 -7.62
N ILE A 224 24.88 -3.15 -6.44
CA ILE A 224 23.51 -3.66 -6.26
C ILE A 224 22.49 -2.56 -6.60
N GLY A 225 22.74 -1.33 -6.16
CA GLY A 225 21.94 -0.15 -6.49
C GLY A 225 21.92 0.13 -8.00
N ASP A 226 23.07 -0.01 -8.67
CA ASP A 226 23.22 0.22 -10.12
C ASP A 226 22.46 -0.81 -10.96
N GLU A 227 22.35 -2.02 -10.44
CA GLU A 227 21.50 -3.05 -11.01
C GLU A 227 20.01 -2.76 -10.80
N GLY A 228 19.64 -1.89 -9.86
CA GLY A 228 18.24 -1.54 -9.61
C GLY A 228 17.60 -2.37 -8.51
N PHE A 229 18.41 -2.94 -7.61
CA PHE A 229 17.95 -3.51 -6.34
C PHE A 229 18.28 -2.57 -5.18
N GLY A 230 17.52 -2.65 -4.10
CA GLY A 230 17.82 -1.90 -2.89
C GLY A 230 18.84 -2.61 -2.01
N PHE A 231 19.61 -1.84 -1.24
CA PHE A 231 20.48 -2.39 -0.21
C PHE A 231 20.25 -1.66 1.13
N ILE A 232 20.24 -2.41 2.23
CA ILE A 232 20.13 -1.88 3.60
C ILE A 232 21.32 -2.37 4.41
N HIS A 233 22.14 -1.41 4.85
CA HIS A 233 23.31 -1.72 5.67
C HIS A 233 22.88 -2.02 7.11
N TYR A 234 23.07 -3.26 7.53
CA TYR A 234 22.80 -3.70 8.90
C TYR A 234 24.03 -3.49 9.80
N PRO A 235 23.87 -3.02 11.05
CA PRO A 235 22.61 -2.67 11.72
C PRO A 235 22.22 -1.18 11.61
N GLU A 236 22.99 -0.33 10.92
CA GLU A 236 22.74 1.12 10.94
C GLU A 236 21.46 1.54 10.22
N GLY A 237 20.85 0.65 9.42
CA GLY A 237 19.62 0.92 8.68
C GLY A 237 19.81 1.90 7.53
N LYS A 238 21.06 2.13 7.09
CA LYS A 238 21.34 3.03 5.95
C LYS A 238 20.85 2.39 4.66
N ILE A 239 19.91 3.05 4.00
CA ILE A 239 19.28 2.59 2.76
C ILE A 239 20.04 3.15 1.55
N PHE A 240 20.37 2.27 0.62
CA PHE A 240 20.87 2.58 -0.71
C PHE A 240 19.76 2.21 -1.68
N TYR A 241 19.12 3.24 -2.22
CA TYR A 241 17.99 3.05 -3.13
C TYR A 241 18.48 2.55 -4.49
N PRO A 242 17.69 1.68 -5.16
CA PRO A 242 17.98 1.29 -6.52
C PRO A 242 18.06 2.54 -7.41
N LYS A 243 19.11 2.66 -8.22
CA LYS A 243 19.12 3.67 -9.28
C LYS A 243 17.95 3.33 -10.19
N ARG A 244 16.99 4.27 -10.32
CA ARG A 244 15.84 4.10 -11.21
C ARG A 244 16.36 3.62 -12.56
N ARG A 245 16.03 2.38 -12.94
CA ARG A 245 16.19 1.96 -14.33
C ARG A 245 15.36 2.93 -15.17
N ARG A 246 16.00 3.62 -16.11
CA ARG A 246 15.34 4.49 -17.08
C ARG A 246 14.46 3.62 -17.98
N SER A 247 13.24 3.33 -17.53
CA SER A 247 12.14 2.66 -18.24
C SER A 247 11.01 2.55 -17.20
N ASP A 248 9.94 3.34 -17.19
CA ASP A 248 9.11 3.75 -18.32
C ASP A 248 8.52 5.15 -18.12
N SER A 249 8.66 5.95 -19.18
CA SER A 249 7.83 7.11 -19.54
C SER A 249 6.79 6.66 -20.56
#